data_AF-A0A9C9GPH5-F1
#
_entry.id   AF-A0A9C9GPH5-F1
#
_cell.length_a   1.000
_cell.length_b   1.000
_cell.length_c   1.000
_cell.angle_alpha   90.00
_cell.angle_beta   90.00
_cell.angle_gamma   90.00
#
_symmetry.space_group_name_H-M   'P 1'
#
loop_
_entity.id
_entity.type
_entity.pdbx_description
1 polymer ?
#
loop_
_entity_poly.entity_id
_entity_poly.type
_entity_poly.pdbx_seq_one_letter_code
_entity_poly.pdbx_strand_id
1 'polypeptide(L)'
;MSELIEKAKAFATREHQRINHVRKYSKKPYQTHLEAVAKLVSTITDDEEVIAAAWLHDTVEDTPATLGDIESAFGASVAELVEELTDVSKPSDGNRAARKEIDRQHLAQASRRAKTVKLADLIHNCTDIVQHDEKFAAVFLSEMRALLDVLESGNEELLKRAYKLYEKSLDKIGVNECRQRHIEPENAPILRLPGFSDEYFKNKYLDLFSARDIAESLLSFDNETSVKKAANAFNYHKQSIASIRINGKIQGYLKSEGLKGEVCGDSMCHYTVDQVIKGTDSLRDVIHVLTRHDYCFVSILGEVSGVITRDDINKPQVRMWLFGLVTMIEIGIAQLIERIYPEESWISVLSEGRFEKAEKIWKERQRRNLHCQLIDCLQLSDKAGILIHDKKTLELLGFDSGKQAKKVVKELESLRNHLAHAQDIVLHDWAQIARLVNRLSAQQ
;
A
#
# COMPACT_ATOMS: atom_id res chain seq x y z
N MET A 1 27.99 24.55 27.00
CA MET A 1 26.72 23.99 26.47
C MET A 1 25.66 25.02 26.77
N SER A 2 24.89 25.43 25.78
CA SER A 2 23.89 26.48 25.95
C SER A 2 22.69 26.00 26.76
N GLU A 3 21.90 26.94 27.28
CA GLU A 3 20.70 26.65 28.06
C GLU A 3 19.68 25.83 27.24
N LEU A 4 19.58 26.11 25.92
CA LEU A 4 18.71 25.38 25.00
C LEU A 4 19.07 23.90 24.91
N ILE A 5 20.36 23.59 24.73
CA ILE A 5 20.84 22.20 24.56
C ILE A 5 20.68 21.41 25.85
N GLU A 6 21.01 21.99 27.01
CA GLU A 6 20.82 21.30 28.30
C GLU A 6 19.32 21.06 28.59
N LYS A 7 18.45 22.00 28.22
CA LYS A 7 17.00 21.83 28.33
C LYS A 7 16.50 20.70 27.43
N ALA A 8 16.95 20.64 26.18
CA ALA A 8 16.58 19.59 25.21
C ALA A 8 17.03 18.21 25.69
N LYS A 9 18.29 18.11 26.14
CA LYS A 9 18.85 16.90 26.76
C LYS A 9 18.04 16.43 27.96
N ALA A 10 17.72 17.33 28.89
CA ALA A 10 16.95 16.99 30.09
C ALA A 10 15.52 16.52 29.72
N PHE A 11 14.89 17.19 28.76
CA PHE A 11 13.56 16.84 28.27
C PHE A 11 13.55 15.45 27.62
N ALA A 12 14.40 15.22 26.60
CA ALA A 12 14.45 13.95 25.88
C ALA A 12 14.81 12.79 26.82
N THR A 13 15.78 12.99 27.71
CA THR A 13 16.17 12.00 28.72
C THR A 13 14.97 11.62 29.59
N ARG A 14 14.21 12.62 30.06
CA ARG A 14 13.03 12.36 30.90
C ARG A 14 11.93 11.61 30.14
N GLU A 15 11.58 12.04 28.93
CA GLU A 15 10.47 11.41 28.18
C GLU A 15 10.79 9.95 27.82
N HIS A 16 12.00 9.64 27.37
CA HIS A 16 12.41 8.26 27.11
C HIS A 16 12.58 7.42 28.38
N GLN A 17 12.99 8.02 29.51
CA GLN A 17 13.03 7.32 30.80
C GLN A 17 11.63 6.96 31.32
N ARG A 18 10.62 7.82 31.12
CA ARG A 18 9.25 7.58 31.58
C ARG A 18 8.62 6.32 30.99
N ILE A 19 9.02 5.96 29.77
CA ILE A 19 8.57 4.74 29.08
C ILE A 19 9.57 3.58 29.22
N ASN A 20 10.60 3.72 30.07
CA ASN A 20 11.71 2.76 30.22
C ASN A 20 12.38 2.39 28.88
N HIS A 21 12.59 3.37 28.00
CA HIS A 21 13.16 3.12 26.68
C HIS A 21 14.63 2.66 26.79
N VAL A 22 14.94 1.51 26.19
CA VAL A 22 16.29 0.93 26.16
C VAL A 22 16.69 0.54 24.74
N ARG A 23 17.99 0.58 24.45
CA ARG A 23 18.55 0.13 23.17
C ARG A 23 18.26 -1.35 22.94
N LYS A 24 17.84 -1.69 21.72
CA LYS A 24 17.44 -3.06 21.34
C LYS A 24 18.50 -4.11 21.69
N TYR A 25 19.76 -3.86 21.36
CA TYR A 25 20.87 -4.83 21.52
C TYR A 25 21.60 -4.67 22.86
N SER A 26 22.16 -3.50 23.13
CA SER A 26 22.99 -3.27 24.32
C SER A 26 22.19 -3.19 25.63
N LYS A 27 20.85 -3.04 25.57
CA LYS A 27 19.95 -2.82 26.71
C LYS A 27 20.30 -1.61 27.58
N LYS A 28 21.22 -0.75 27.13
CA LYS A 28 21.54 0.52 27.78
C LYS A 28 20.36 1.49 27.65
N PRO A 29 20.23 2.46 28.57
CA PRO A 29 19.22 3.52 28.44
C PRO A 29 19.29 4.20 27.08
N TYR A 30 18.12 4.50 26.49
CA TYR A 30 18.05 5.11 25.14
C TYR A 30 18.79 6.45 25.05
N GLN A 31 18.91 7.17 26.17
CA GLN A 31 19.73 8.39 26.31
C GLN A 31 21.14 8.26 25.71
N THR A 32 21.76 7.08 25.79
CA THR A 32 23.09 6.82 25.21
C THR A 32 23.12 7.03 23.69
N HIS A 33 22.01 6.76 22.99
CA HIS A 33 21.84 7.08 21.58
C HIS A 33 21.83 8.57 21.33
N LEU A 34 20.94 9.27 22.02
CA LEU A 34 20.68 10.69 21.85
C LEU A 34 21.96 11.48 22.12
N GLU A 35 22.69 11.09 23.16
CA GLU A 35 23.98 11.67 23.48
C GLU A 35 25.01 11.47 22.37
N ALA A 36 25.08 10.28 21.77
CA ALA A 36 26.03 9.99 20.70
C ALA A 36 25.69 10.76 19.40
N VAL A 37 24.40 10.85 19.05
CA VAL A 37 23.93 11.63 17.89
C VAL A 37 24.20 13.11 18.09
N ALA A 38 23.79 13.67 19.24
CA ALA A 38 24.02 15.08 19.54
C ALA A 38 25.50 15.44 19.63
N LYS A 39 26.34 14.58 20.22
CA LYS A 39 27.80 14.76 20.21
C LYS A 39 28.34 14.79 18.79
N LEU A 40 27.92 13.86 17.93
CA LEU A 40 28.38 13.82 16.55
C LEU A 40 27.98 15.09 15.78
N VAL A 41 26.73 15.54 15.92
CA VAL A 41 26.25 16.80 15.33
C VAL A 41 27.05 18.00 15.84
N SER A 42 27.35 18.06 17.14
CA SER A 42 28.14 19.16 17.74
C SER A 42 29.60 19.24 17.28
N THR A 43 30.13 18.18 16.64
CA THR A 43 31.47 18.26 16.01
C THR A 43 31.47 18.96 14.65
N ILE A 44 30.28 19.22 14.10
CA ILE A 44 30.09 19.64 12.71
C ILE A 44 29.42 21.01 12.62
N THR A 45 28.66 21.41 13.64
CA THR A 45 27.97 22.70 13.71
C THR A 45 27.90 23.21 15.14
N ASP A 46 27.93 24.54 15.30
CA ASP A 46 27.66 25.25 16.55
C ASP A 46 26.22 25.76 16.64
N ASP A 47 25.37 25.42 15.65
CA ASP A 47 23.95 25.75 15.62
C ASP A 47 23.20 25.03 16.76
N GLU A 48 22.85 25.79 17.79
CA GLU A 48 22.27 25.27 19.02
C GLU A 48 20.91 24.58 18.80
N GLU A 49 20.11 25.07 17.85
CA GLU A 49 18.80 24.49 17.54
C GLU A 49 18.95 23.14 16.83
N VAL A 50 19.97 22.98 15.98
CA VAL A 50 20.28 21.70 15.32
C VAL A 50 20.79 20.67 16.33
N ILE A 51 21.62 21.10 17.28
CA ILE A 51 22.09 20.24 18.38
C ILE A 51 20.93 19.88 19.31
N ALA A 52 20.01 20.82 19.59
CA ALA A 52 18.80 20.55 20.35
C ALA A 52 17.88 19.56 19.62
N ALA A 53 17.65 19.74 18.32
CA ALA A 53 16.89 18.79 17.49
C ALA A 53 17.55 17.40 17.48
N ALA A 54 18.88 17.30 17.47
CA ALA A 54 19.57 16.02 17.60
C ALA A 54 19.30 15.30 18.92
N TRP A 55 19.08 16.02 20.02
CA TRP A 55 18.61 15.42 21.28
C TRP A 55 17.15 14.97 21.22
N LEU A 56 16.33 15.66 20.41
CA LEU A 56 14.87 15.51 20.38
C LEU A 56 14.35 14.65 19.23
N HIS A 57 15.18 14.23 18.28
CA HIS A 57 14.75 13.64 17.00
C HIS A 57 13.78 12.46 17.12
N ASP A 58 13.96 11.59 18.12
CA ASP A 58 13.10 10.41 18.35
C ASP A 58 11.97 10.69 19.36
N THR A 59 11.86 11.90 19.91
CA THR A 59 10.94 12.15 21.03
C THR A 59 9.48 12.06 20.61
N VAL A 60 9.12 12.60 19.45
CA VAL A 60 7.74 12.54 18.93
C VAL A 60 7.40 11.15 18.37
N GLU A 61 8.41 10.44 17.84
CA GLU A 61 8.21 9.10 17.26
C GLU A 61 8.01 8.04 18.34
N ASP A 62 8.85 8.04 19.40
CA ASP A 62 8.90 6.94 20.37
C ASP A 62 8.20 7.24 21.70
N THR A 63 7.84 8.50 21.98
CA THR A 63 7.27 8.91 23.26
C THR A 63 5.91 9.59 23.10
N PRO A 64 5.11 9.72 24.17
CA PRO A 64 3.84 10.45 24.12
C PRO A 64 3.96 11.97 23.89
N ALA A 65 5.17 12.52 23.79
CA ALA A 65 5.38 13.94 23.53
C ALA A 65 4.89 14.32 22.13
N THR A 66 4.32 15.51 21.99
CA THR A 66 3.77 16.02 20.73
C THR A 66 4.64 17.16 20.18
N LEU A 67 4.53 17.46 18.87
CA LEU A 67 5.17 18.64 18.28
C LEU A 67 4.78 19.94 18.98
N GLY A 68 3.56 20.04 19.50
CA GLY A 68 3.12 21.19 20.29
C GLY A 68 3.85 21.33 21.63
N ASP A 69 4.23 20.21 22.27
CA ASP A 69 5.08 20.22 23.47
C ASP A 69 6.49 20.71 23.13
N ILE A 70 7.04 20.27 21.99
CA ILE A 70 8.36 20.69 21.50
C ILE A 70 8.36 22.19 21.19
N GLU A 71 7.37 22.67 20.42
CA GLU A 71 7.25 24.09 20.08
C GLU A 71 7.13 24.97 21.32
N SER A 72 6.29 24.57 22.28
CA SER A 72 6.09 25.31 23.54
C SER A 72 7.37 25.37 24.38
N ALA A 73 8.19 24.33 24.36
CA ALA A 73 9.39 24.24 25.19
C ALA A 73 10.65 24.83 24.52
N PHE A 74 10.76 24.75 23.19
CA PHE A 74 12.01 25.03 22.45
C PHE A 74 11.84 26.01 21.30
N GLY A 75 10.61 26.41 20.97
CA GLY A 75 10.30 27.33 19.89
C GLY A 75 10.03 26.63 18.55
N ALA A 76 9.43 27.39 17.62
CA ALA A 76 8.97 26.89 16.33
C ALA A 76 10.08 26.30 15.46
N SER A 77 11.29 26.88 15.45
CA SER A 77 12.37 26.38 14.58
C SER A 77 12.86 24.99 15.02
N VAL A 78 12.94 24.72 16.32
CA VAL A 78 13.30 23.39 16.83
C VAL A 78 12.18 22.38 16.55
N ALA A 79 10.91 22.79 16.69
CA ALA A 79 9.77 21.93 16.38
C ALA A 79 9.71 21.55 14.91
N GLU A 80 9.95 22.49 13.99
CA GLU A 80 10.05 22.25 12.55
C GLU A 80 11.15 21.24 12.23
N LEU A 81 12.34 21.36 12.83
CA LEU A 81 13.42 20.39 12.65
C LEU A 81 13.04 18.99 13.16
N VAL A 82 12.33 18.89 14.29
CA VAL A 82 11.88 17.61 14.85
C VAL A 82 10.79 16.99 13.97
N GLU A 83 9.87 17.79 13.42
CA GLU A 83 8.87 17.33 12.46
C GLU A 83 9.51 16.78 11.17
N GLU A 84 10.51 17.47 10.62
CA GLU A 84 11.27 17.00 9.46
C GLU A 84 12.01 15.69 9.71
N LEU A 85 12.35 15.38 10.97
CA LEU A 85 13.10 14.19 11.38
C LEU A 85 12.21 13.01 11.78
N THR A 86 10.92 13.25 12.05
CA THR A 86 9.96 12.24 12.51
C THR A 86 9.41 11.47 11.32
N ASP A 87 9.36 10.13 11.40
CA ASP A 87 8.73 9.30 10.37
C ASP A 87 7.23 9.65 10.24
N VAL A 88 6.78 9.94 9.01
CA VAL A 88 5.39 10.33 8.71
C VAL A 88 4.52 9.14 8.31
N SER A 89 5.15 8.01 7.99
CA SER A 89 4.46 6.79 7.62
C SER A 89 3.70 6.18 8.80
N LYS A 90 2.51 5.66 8.51
CA LYS A 90 1.66 4.97 9.49
C LYS A 90 1.74 3.46 9.27
N PRO A 91 1.45 2.65 10.31
CA PRO A 91 1.34 1.20 10.13
C PRO A 91 0.34 0.79 9.04
N SER A 92 -0.65 1.64 8.72
CA SER A 92 -1.62 1.44 7.64
C SER A 92 -1.07 1.64 6.23
N ASP A 93 0.09 2.29 6.06
CA ASP A 93 0.60 2.76 4.76
C ASP A 93 1.34 1.66 3.98
N GLY A 94 1.04 0.39 4.26
CA GLY A 94 1.58 -0.77 3.58
C GLY A 94 2.77 -1.41 4.30
N ASN A 95 3.56 -2.20 3.56
CA ASN A 95 4.68 -2.97 4.11
C ASN A 95 5.87 -2.08 4.50
N ARG A 96 6.89 -2.67 5.15
CA ARG A 96 8.08 -1.94 5.63
C ARG A 96 8.77 -1.13 4.54
N ALA A 97 8.86 -1.67 3.32
CA ALA A 97 9.49 -0.98 2.19
C ALA A 97 8.67 0.24 1.75
N ALA A 98 7.33 0.12 1.68
CA ALA A 98 6.44 1.23 1.35
C ALA A 98 6.48 2.34 2.41
N ARG A 99 6.49 1.98 3.70
CA ARG A 99 6.65 2.95 4.79
C ARG A 99 7.99 3.68 4.71
N LYS A 100 9.09 2.95 4.52
CA LYS A 100 10.42 3.55 4.35
C LYS A 100 10.57 4.35 3.06
N GLU A 101 9.78 4.07 2.02
CA GLU A 101 9.68 4.93 0.84
C GLU A 101 9.03 6.28 1.17
N ILE A 102 7.92 6.27 1.90
CA ILE A 102 7.21 7.47 2.35
C ILE A 102 8.12 8.32 3.23
N ASP A 103 8.76 7.72 4.24
CA ASP A 103 9.67 8.42 5.15
C ASP A 103 10.89 8.97 4.39
N ARG A 104 11.38 8.25 3.37
CA ARG A 104 12.45 8.73 2.50
C ARG A 104 12.02 9.94 1.67
N GLN A 105 10.80 9.95 1.14
CA GLN A 105 10.27 11.08 0.38
C GLN A 105 10.07 12.31 1.27
N HIS A 106 9.63 12.12 2.51
CA HIS A 106 9.58 13.17 3.54
C HIS A 106 10.98 13.75 3.80
N LEU A 107 11.95 12.89 4.12
CA LEU A 107 13.34 13.30 4.34
C LEU A 107 13.99 13.93 3.11
N ALA A 108 13.58 13.56 1.89
CA ALA A 108 14.09 14.18 0.67
C ALA A 108 13.76 15.67 0.58
N GLN A 109 12.62 16.08 1.14
CA GLN A 109 12.16 17.47 1.20
C GLN A 109 12.65 18.22 2.45
N ALA A 110 13.17 17.51 3.45
CA ALA A 110 13.66 18.09 4.70
C ALA A 110 14.81 19.10 4.47
N SER A 111 14.93 20.05 5.38
CA SER A 111 16.00 21.04 5.36
C SER A 111 17.39 20.40 5.46
N ARG A 112 18.41 21.13 4.97
CA ARG A 112 19.82 20.75 5.16
C ARG A 112 20.18 20.51 6.64
N ARG A 113 19.54 21.25 7.55
CA ARG A 113 19.72 21.16 9.00
C ARG A 113 19.22 19.80 9.52
N ALA A 114 17.99 19.40 9.20
CA ALA A 114 17.46 18.08 9.57
C ALA A 114 18.23 16.93 8.90
N LYS A 115 18.56 17.03 7.61
CA LYS A 115 19.37 16.01 6.92
C LYS A 115 20.72 15.78 7.59
N THR A 116 21.33 16.82 8.15
CA THR A 116 22.58 16.71 8.93
C THR A 116 22.40 15.88 10.20
N VAL A 117 21.29 16.08 10.93
CA VAL A 117 20.96 15.26 12.11
C VAL A 117 20.68 13.81 11.70
N LYS A 118 19.93 13.59 10.61
CA LYS A 118 19.61 12.23 10.14
C LYS A 118 20.86 11.44 9.70
N LEU A 119 21.86 12.10 9.12
CA LEU A 119 23.15 11.48 8.83
C LEU A 119 23.86 10.99 10.10
N ALA A 120 23.84 11.80 11.17
CA ALA A 120 24.44 11.41 12.44
C ALA A 120 23.71 10.23 13.10
N ASP A 121 22.38 10.24 13.05
CA ASP A 121 21.51 9.12 13.48
C ASP A 121 21.87 7.82 12.73
N LEU A 122 21.90 7.87 11.39
CA LEU A 122 22.25 6.72 10.54
C LEU A 122 23.64 6.15 10.87
N ILE A 123 24.64 6.99 11.06
CA ILE A 123 26.00 6.56 11.41
C ILE A 123 26.01 5.77 12.72
N HIS A 124 25.31 6.27 13.74
CA HIS A 124 25.27 5.63 15.04
C HIS A 124 24.48 4.31 14.99
N ASN A 125 23.34 4.28 14.30
CA ASN A 125 22.52 3.08 14.15
C ASN A 125 23.20 1.99 13.32
N CYS A 126 23.89 2.36 12.23
CA CYS A 126 24.69 1.45 11.42
C CYS A 126 25.74 0.74 12.28
N THR A 127 26.49 1.51 13.08
CA THR A 127 27.54 0.96 13.95
C THR A 127 26.98 -0.05 14.95
N ASP A 128 25.86 0.26 15.60
CA ASP A 128 25.24 -0.63 16.59
C ASP A 128 24.64 -1.90 15.95
N ILE A 129 23.96 -1.77 14.81
CA ILE A 129 23.31 -2.90 14.11
C ILE A 129 24.35 -3.86 13.54
N VAL A 130 25.35 -3.37 12.81
CA VAL A 130 26.39 -4.19 12.16
C VAL A 130 27.29 -4.91 13.18
N GLN A 131 27.33 -4.42 14.42
CA GLN A 131 28.06 -5.09 15.50
C GLN A 131 27.26 -6.20 16.17
N HIS A 132 25.93 -6.12 16.22
CA HIS A 132 25.11 -6.98 17.09
C HIS A 132 24.07 -7.84 16.35
N ASP A 133 23.72 -7.55 15.09
CA ASP A 133 22.70 -8.27 14.33
C ASP A 133 23.07 -8.39 12.84
N GLU A 134 23.97 -9.33 12.52
CA GLU A 134 24.44 -9.56 11.15
C GLU A 134 23.32 -9.91 10.16
N LYS A 135 22.26 -10.60 10.63
CA LYS A 135 21.12 -10.99 9.78
C LYS A 135 20.30 -9.77 9.37
N PHE A 136 20.03 -8.87 10.31
CA PHE A 136 19.29 -7.65 10.04
C PHE A 136 20.14 -6.58 9.37
N ALA A 137 21.47 -6.61 9.56
CA ALA A 137 22.38 -5.61 9.02
C ALA A 137 22.32 -5.51 7.48
N ALA A 138 22.11 -6.61 6.76
CA ALA A 138 21.95 -6.57 5.30
C ALA A 138 20.71 -5.76 4.87
N VAL A 139 19.59 -5.92 5.58
CA VAL A 139 18.35 -5.15 5.32
C VAL A 139 18.56 -3.68 5.64
N PHE A 140 19.14 -3.39 6.80
CA PHE A 140 19.44 -2.03 7.23
C PHE A 140 20.39 -1.31 6.26
N LEU A 141 21.44 -1.99 5.77
CA LEU A 141 22.38 -1.38 4.82
C LEU A 141 21.69 -1.04 3.49
N SER A 142 20.79 -1.89 2.99
CA SER A 142 19.98 -1.56 1.81
C SER A 142 19.10 -0.32 2.04
N GLU A 143 18.50 -0.19 3.22
CA GLU A 143 17.70 0.98 3.60
C GLU A 143 18.57 2.24 3.76
N MET A 144 19.74 2.10 4.39
CA MET A 144 20.72 3.16 4.57
C MET A 144 21.22 3.69 3.23
N ARG A 145 21.52 2.83 2.25
CA ARG A 145 21.95 3.25 0.91
C ARG A 145 20.91 4.15 0.25
N ALA A 146 19.64 3.76 0.28
CA ALA A 146 18.56 4.55 -0.29
C ALA A 146 18.40 5.91 0.41
N LEU A 147 18.56 5.95 1.74
CA LEU A 147 18.53 7.21 2.49
C LEU A 147 19.71 8.13 2.12
N LEU A 148 20.91 7.61 1.93
CA LEU A 148 22.07 8.42 1.56
C LEU A 148 21.87 9.17 0.24
N ASP A 149 21.13 8.60 -0.72
CA ASP A 149 20.82 9.23 -2.01
C ASP A 149 19.96 10.50 -1.86
N VAL A 150 19.14 10.62 -0.80
CA VAL A 150 18.29 11.80 -0.56
C VAL A 150 18.87 12.79 0.45
N LEU A 151 19.90 12.37 1.18
CA LEU A 151 20.60 13.15 2.21
C LEU A 151 21.80 13.95 1.67
N GLU A 152 22.05 13.95 0.36
CA GLU A 152 23.20 14.61 -0.30
C GLU A 152 23.34 16.10 0.04
N SER A 153 22.22 16.78 0.30
CA SER A 153 22.19 18.20 0.66
C SER A 153 22.49 18.48 2.14
N GLY A 154 22.70 17.45 2.96
CA GLY A 154 23.13 17.55 4.35
C GLY A 154 24.59 17.99 4.51
N ASN A 155 25.20 17.72 5.67
CA ASN A 155 26.61 18.01 5.88
C ASN A 155 27.52 17.04 5.11
N GLU A 156 28.45 17.60 4.33
CA GLU A 156 29.35 16.85 3.45
C GLU A 156 30.31 15.90 4.19
N GLU A 157 30.82 16.29 5.36
CA GLU A 157 31.75 15.47 6.15
C GLU A 157 31.03 14.26 6.76
N LEU A 158 29.82 14.48 7.30
CA LEU A 158 28.99 13.37 7.80
C LEU A 158 28.54 12.45 6.66
N LEU A 159 28.21 13.00 5.49
CA LEU A 159 27.84 12.21 4.32
C LEU A 159 28.99 11.30 3.87
N LYS A 160 30.21 11.84 3.75
CA LYS A 160 31.42 11.05 3.45
C LYS A 160 31.67 9.98 4.50
N ARG A 161 31.52 10.32 5.79
CA ARG A 161 31.68 9.37 6.89
C ARG A 161 30.63 8.26 6.85
N ALA A 162 29.38 8.58 6.51
CA ALA A 162 28.31 7.60 6.38
C ALA A 162 28.54 6.64 5.20
N TYR A 163 28.96 7.14 4.04
CA TYR A 163 29.34 6.29 2.90
C TYR A 163 30.52 5.37 3.23
N LYS A 164 31.57 5.90 3.85
CA LYS A 164 32.73 5.10 4.27
C LYS A 164 32.36 4.02 5.29
N LEU A 165 31.43 4.32 6.21
CA LEU A 165 30.92 3.34 7.17
C LEU A 165 30.07 2.27 6.48
N TYR A 166 29.22 2.67 5.53
CA TYR A 166 28.40 1.77 4.72
C TYR A 166 29.27 0.77 3.95
N GLU A 167 30.26 1.24 3.20
CA GLU A 167 31.19 0.38 2.44
C GLU A 167 31.93 -0.60 3.36
N LYS A 168 32.51 -0.09 4.45
CA LYS A 168 33.20 -0.94 5.44
C LYS A 168 32.28 -1.99 6.06
N SER A 169 30.99 -1.67 6.23
CA SER A 169 30.00 -2.57 6.81
C SER A 169 29.56 -3.64 5.82
N LEU A 170 29.45 -3.32 4.53
CA LEU A 170 29.22 -4.29 3.46
C LEU A 170 30.34 -5.32 3.38
N ASP A 171 31.59 -4.86 3.38
CA ASP A 171 32.77 -5.73 3.37
C ASP A 171 32.76 -6.70 4.55
N LYS A 172 32.40 -6.21 5.74
CA LYS A 172 32.36 -7.00 6.97
C LYS A 172 31.30 -8.11 6.93
N ILE A 173 30.14 -7.86 6.32
CA ILE A 173 29.02 -8.83 6.27
C ILE A 173 29.19 -9.80 5.07
N GLY A 174 30.20 -9.59 4.21
CA GLY A 174 30.47 -10.47 3.07
C GLY A 174 29.41 -10.34 1.96
N VAL A 175 28.61 -9.26 2.00
CA VAL A 175 27.70 -8.90 0.92
C VAL A 175 28.51 -8.10 -0.08
N ASN A 176 29.23 -8.80 -0.96
CA ASN A 176 29.67 -8.19 -2.22
C ASN A 176 28.43 -7.60 -2.88
N GLU A 177 28.49 -6.32 -3.24
CA GLU A 177 27.43 -5.67 -3.98
C GLU A 177 26.90 -6.59 -5.07
N CYS A 178 25.58 -6.74 -5.09
CA CYS A 178 24.85 -7.24 -6.24
C CYS A 178 25.48 -6.59 -7.47
N ARG A 179 26.12 -7.40 -8.33
CA ARG A 179 26.74 -6.97 -9.59
C ARG A 179 25.82 -5.97 -10.29
N GLN A 180 26.12 -4.67 -10.16
CA GLN A 180 25.83 -3.74 -11.22
C GLN A 180 26.71 -4.20 -12.38
N ARG A 181 26.09 -4.91 -13.34
CA ARG A 181 26.76 -5.16 -14.61
C ARG A 181 27.01 -3.79 -15.23
N HIS A 182 28.28 -3.39 -15.30
CA HIS A 182 28.72 -2.51 -16.37
C HIS A 182 28.33 -3.20 -17.68
N ILE A 183 27.39 -2.60 -18.38
CA ILE A 183 26.96 -3.09 -19.68
C ILE A 183 27.52 -2.13 -20.72
N GLU A 184 28.40 -2.67 -21.57
CA GLU A 184 28.83 -2.02 -22.79
C GLU A 184 27.61 -1.59 -23.64
N PRO A 185 27.71 -0.52 -24.46
CA PRO A 185 26.56 0.17 -25.06
C PRO A 185 25.69 -0.71 -25.96
N GLU A 186 26.18 -1.88 -26.33
CA GLU A 186 25.54 -2.83 -27.24
C GLU A 186 24.52 -3.75 -26.54
N ASN A 187 24.56 -3.81 -25.20
CA ASN A 187 23.71 -4.69 -24.38
C ASN A 187 22.86 -3.95 -23.34
N ALA A 188 22.65 -2.63 -23.49
CA ALA A 188 21.90 -1.82 -22.53
C ALA A 188 20.59 -2.53 -22.14
N PRO A 189 20.33 -2.79 -20.83
CA PRO A 189 19.04 -3.27 -20.42
C PRO A 189 18.13 -2.07 -20.66
N ILE A 190 17.23 -2.22 -21.64
CA ILE A 190 16.11 -1.31 -21.82
C ILE A 190 15.54 -1.09 -20.43
N LEU A 191 15.62 0.16 -19.96
CA LEU A 191 15.07 0.61 -18.69
C LEU A 191 13.60 0.20 -18.70
N ARG A 192 13.26 -0.99 -18.19
CA ARG A 192 11.87 -1.43 -18.09
C ARG A 192 11.30 -0.59 -16.97
N LEU A 193 10.58 0.47 -17.36
CA LEU A 193 9.67 1.19 -16.47
C LEU A 193 8.94 0.14 -15.62
N PRO A 194 8.77 0.36 -14.30
CA PRO A 194 8.01 -0.55 -13.45
C PRO A 194 6.63 -0.74 -14.07
N GLY A 195 6.41 -1.91 -14.69
CA GLY A 195 5.18 -2.20 -15.40
C GLY A 195 4.05 -2.54 -14.44
N PHE A 196 2.92 -3.03 -14.98
CA PHE A 196 1.72 -3.49 -14.26
C PHE A 196 1.92 -4.57 -13.17
N SER A 197 3.16 -5.00 -12.93
CA SER A 197 3.52 -6.01 -11.93
C SER A 197 4.16 -5.45 -10.66
N ASP A 198 4.54 -4.17 -10.67
CA ASP A 198 5.11 -3.49 -9.51
C ASP A 198 4.05 -3.33 -8.40
N GLU A 199 4.44 -3.60 -7.15
CA GLU A 199 3.58 -3.44 -5.97
C GLU A 199 3.11 -1.99 -5.81
N TYR A 200 3.95 -1.01 -6.16
CA TYR A 200 3.55 0.39 -6.16
C TYR A 200 2.40 0.67 -7.15
N PHE A 201 2.51 0.14 -8.36
CA PHE A 201 1.45 0.27 -9.37
C PHE A 201 0.17 -0.44 -8.92
N LYS A 202 0.28 -1.66 -8.36
CA LYS A 202 -0.88 -2.40 -7.85
C LYS A 202 -1.62 -1.64 -6.75
N ASN A 203 -0.89 -1.05 -5.80
CA ASN A 203 -1.50 -0.28 -4.72
C ASN A 203 -2.17 0.99 -5.25
N LYS A 204 -1.48 1.76 -6.11
CA LYS A 204 -2.08 2.92 -6.81
C LYS A 204 -3.32 2.54 -7.63
N TYR A 205 -3.32 1.35 -8.24
CA TYR A 205 -4.44 0.85 -9.02
C TYR A 205 -5.62 0.44 -8.16
N LEU A 206 -5.38 -0.14 -6.98
CA LEU A 206 -6.44 -0.46 -6.01
C LEU A 206 -7.14 0.80 -5.49
N ASP A 207 -6.40 1.90 -5.34
CA ASP A 207 -6.92 3.20 -4.88
C ASP A 207 -7.39 4.12 -6.03
N LEU A 208 -7.45 3.61 -7.27
CA LEU A 208 -7.78 4.40 -8.45
C LEU A 208 -9.19 5.00 -8.41
N PHE A 209 -10.13 4.28 -7.79
CA PHE A 209 -11.51 4.67 -7.65
C PHE A 209 -11.95 4.54 -6.19
N SER A 210 -12.73 5.52 -5.76
CA SER A 210 -13.32 5.58 -4.44
C SER A 210 -14.83 5.33 -4.51
N ALA A 211 -15.44 5.06 -3.36
CA ALA A 211 -16.87 4.80 -3.25
C ALA A 211 -17.73 5.92 -3.86
N ARG A 212 -17.31 7.19 -3.70
CA ARG A 212 -18.00 8.34 -4.31
C ARG A 212 -18.03 8.32 -5.84
N ASP A 213 -17.05 7.69 -6.49
CA ASP A 213 -16.91 7.70 -7.95
C ASP A 213 -17.91 6.74 -8.63
N ILE A 214 -18.48 5.83 -7.84
CA ILE A 214 -19.42 4.81 -8.32
C ILE A 214 -20.79 4.88 -7.64
N ALA A 215 -20.94 5.63 -6.54
CA ALA A 215 -22.19 5.74 -5.82
C ALA A 215 -23.28 6.45 -6.63
N GLU A 216 -24.49 5.92 -6.59
CA GLU A 216 -25.69 6.61 -7.07
C GLU A 216 -26.24 7.53 -5.99
N SER A 217 -26.75 8.70 -6.39
CA SER A 217 -27.37 9.64 -5.46
C SER A 217 -28.69 9.10 -4.93
N LEU A 218 -28.90 9.22 -3.62
CA LEU A 218 -30.15 8.81 -2.99
C LEU A 218 -31.22 9.89 -3.10
N LEU A 219 -32.44 9.50 -3.48
CA LEU A 219 -33.62 10.28 -3.13
C LEU A 219 -33.71 10.44 -1.61
N SER A 220 -34.36 11.51 -1.14
CA SER A 220 -34.46 11.80 0.29
C SER A 220 -35.83 12.34 0.66
N PHE A 221 -36.49 11.67 1.61
CA PHE A 221 -37.84 11.98 2.05
C PHE A 221 -37.87 12.31 3.54
N ASP A 222 -38.72 13.26 3.94
CA ASP A 222 -39.01 13.46 5.36
C ASP A 222 -39.91 12.33 5.87
N ASN A 223 -39.80 11.99 7.15
CA ASN A 223 -40.55 10.89 7.77
C ASN A 223 -42.07 10.99 7.60
N GLU A 224 -42.62 12.21 7.58
CA GLU A 224 -44.05 12.49 7.38
C GLU A 224 -44.50 12.40 5.90
N THR A 225 -43.58 12.21 4.96
CA THR A 225 -43.91 12.09 3.54
C THR A 225 -44.82 10.89 3.31
N SER A 226 -45.91 11.07 2.56
CA SER A 226 -46.84 9.96 2.28
C SER A 226 -46.19 8.86 1.44
N VAL A 227 -46.49 7.60 1.79
CA VAL A 227 -45.96 6.42 1.10
C VAL A 227 -46.28 6.45 -0.40
N LYS A 228 -47.47 6.92 -0.79
CA LYS A 228 -47.87 7.06 -2.20
C LYS A 228 -46.93 7.98 -2.99
N LYS A 229 -46.52 9.11 -2.38
CA LYS A 229 -45.60 10.07 -3.02
C LYS A 229 -44.21 9.46 -3.18
N ALA A 230 -43.71 8.76 -2.15
CA ALA A 230 -42.43 8.07 -2.23
C ALA A 230 -42.43 6.93 -3.27
N ALA A 231 -43.49 6.12 -3.32
CA ALA A 231 -43.65 5.05 -4.31
C ALA A 231 -43.67 5.58 -5.76
N ASN A 232 -44.36 6.71 -6.00
CA ASN A 232 -44.34 7.37 -7.30
C ASN A 232 -42.94 7.87 -7.67
N ALA A 233 -42.21 8.46 -6.72
CA ALA A 233 -40.84 8.92 -6.94
C ALA A 233 -39.87 7.76 -7.22
N PHE A 234 -39.97 6.64 -6.50
CA PHE A 234 -39.21 5.43 -6.78
C PHE A 234 -39.44 4.93 -8.22
N ASN A 235 -40.71 4.85 -8.64
CA ASN A 235 -41.07 4.41 -9.98
C ASN A 235 -40.61 5.36 -11.09
N TYR A 236 -40.64 6.67 -10.82
CA TYR A 236 -40.24 7.71 -11.76
C TYR A 236 -38.71 7.74 -11.95
N HIS A 237 -37.96 7.73 -10.85
CA HIS A 237 -36.49 7.77 -10.87
C HIS A 237 -35.84 6.40 -11.07
N LYS A 238 -36.62 5.32 -11.12
CA LYS A 238 -36.15 3.93 -11.23
C LYS A 238 -35.14 3.55 -10.13
N GLN A 239 -35.36 4.08 -8.93
CA GLN A 239 -34.55 3.75 -7.76
C GLN A 239 -35.29 2.75 -6.87
N SER A 240 -34.54 1.90 -6.18
CA SER A 240 -35.06 0.94 -5.21
C SER A 240 -34.83 1.36 -3.75
N ILE A 241 -33.98 2.36 -3.52
CA ILE A 241 -33.57 2.83 -2.20
C ILE A 241 -33.59 4.36 -2.13
N ALA A 242 -34.04 4.89 -0.98
CA ALA A 242 -34.01 6.32 -0.67
C ALA A 242 -33.62 6.53 0.79
N SER A 243 -33.06 7.69 1.13
CA SER A 243 -32.81 8.12 2.50
C SER A 243 -34.07 8.68 3.15
N ILE A 244 -34.16 8.56 4.48
CA ILE A 244 -35.22 9.18 5.28
C ILE A 244 -34.64 10.18 6.27
N ARG A 245 -35.28 11.35 6.36
CA ARG A 245 -34.94 12.43 7.28
C ARG A 245 -35.92 12.52 8.43
N ILE A 246 -35.38 12.66 9.63
CA ILE A 246 -36.14 12.96 10.86
C ILE A 246 -35.51 14.21 11.45
N ASN A 247 -36.34 15.25 11.66
CA ASN A 247 -35.90 16.56 12.13
C ASN A 247 -34.76 17.16 11.28
N GLY A 248 -34.87 17.02 9.95
CA GLY A 248 -33.89 17.56 9.00
C GLY A 248 -32.58 16.77 8.88
N LYS A 249 -32.38 15.69 9.65
CA LYS A 249 -31.17 14.85 9.58
C LYS A 249 -31.50 13.48 8.98
N ILE A 250 -30.60 12.95 8.16
CA ILE A 250 -30.71 11.59 7.63
C ILE A 250 -30.47 10.58 8.76
N GLN A 251 -31.43 9.70 9.01
CA GLN A 251 -31.37 8.73 10.11
C GLN A 251 -31.60 7.27 9.68
N GLY A 252 -31.99 7.04 8.44
CA GLY A 252 -32.25 5.71 7.92
C GLY A 252 -32.54 5.72 6.43
N TYR A 253 -33.07 4.62 5.92
CA TYR A 253 -33.40 4.45 4.52
C TYR A 253 -34.70 3.69 4.31
N LEU A 254 -35.22 3.74 3.09
CA LEU A 254 -36.44 3.09 2.63
C LEU A 254 -36.13 2.18 1.47
N LYS A 255 -36.82 1.04 1.42
CA LYS A 255 -36.81 0.13 0.27
C LYS A 255 -38.13 0.25 -0.48
N SER A 256 -38.08 0.30 -1.81
CA SER A 256 -39.28 0.36 -2.66
C SER A 256 -40.24 -0.82 -2.42
N GLU A 257 -39.69 -2.03 -2.23
CA GLU A 257 -40.45 -3.28 -2.05
C GLU A 257 -41.00 -3.49 -0.62
N GLY A 258 -40.75 -2.55 0.30
CA GLY A 258 -41.07 -2.68 1.72
C GLY A 258 -42.02 -1.62 2.27
N LEU A 259 -42.53 -0.72 1.42
CA LEU A 259 -43.35 0.40 1.86
C LEU A 259 -44.72 -0.04 2.38
N LYS A 260 -44.99 0.27 3.65
CA LYS A 260 -46.20 -0.02 4.41
C LYS A 260 -46.60 1.21 5.23
N GLY A 261 -47.86 1.28 5.65
CA GLY A 261 -48.39 2.41 6.43
C GLY A 261 -48.79 3.60 5.57
N GLU A 262 -49.06 4.73 6.23
CA GLU A 262 -49.52 5.96 5.57
C GLU A 262 -48.34 6.89 5.25
N VAL A 263 -47.33 6.92 6.13
CA VAL A 263 -46.16 7.79 6.06
C VAL A 263 -44.88 6.98 5.96
N CYS A 264 -43.84 7.58 5.38
CA CYS A 264 -42.55 6.93 5.14
C CYS A 264 -41.88 6.44 6.43
N GLY A 265 -42.06 7.15 7.55
CA GLY A 265 -41.50 6.79 8.85
C GLY A 265 -41.84 5.37 9.30
N ASP A 266 -43.03 4.88 8.96
CA ASP A 266 -43.53 3.54 9.36
C ASP A 266 -42.73 2.40 8.71
N SER A 267 -42.03 2.69 7.60
CA SER A 267 -41.26 1.71 6.82
C SER A 267 -39.74 1.93 6.89
N MET A 268 -39.29 2.78 7.82
CA MET A 268 -37.87 3.11 7.97
C MET A 268 -37.05 1.88 8.33
N CYS A 269 -35.96 1.67 7.58
CA CYS A 269 -34.87 0.77 7.93
C CYS A 269 -33.72 1.57 8.55
N HIS A 270 -33.02 0.97 9.51
CA HIS A 270 -31.82 1.54 10.11
C HIS A 270 -30.56 1.04 9.41
N TYR A 271 -29.57 1.90 9.30
CA TYR A 271 -28.23 1.52 8.85
C TYR A 271 -27.55 0.64 9.90
N THR A 272 -26.80 -0.39 9.45
CA THR A 272 -25.81 -1.04 10.32
C THR A 272 -24.46 -0.36 10.17
N VAL A 273 -23.63 -0.42 11.21
CA VAL A 273 -22.33 0.28 11.26
C VAL A 273 -21.39 -0.19 10.12
N ASP A 274 -21.46 -1.46 9.75
CA ASP A 274 -20.65 -2.08 8.71
C ASP A 274 -21.23 -1.92 7.29
N GLN A 275 -22.38 -1.25 7.15
CA GLN A 275 -23.05 -1.00 5.87
C GLN A 275 -22.78 0.41 5.32
N VAL A 276 -22.25 1.30 6.15
CA VAL A 276 -21.96 2.70 5.78
C VAL A 276 -20.44 2.90 5.71
N ILE A 277 -19.97 3.34 4.55
CA ILE A 277 -18.56 3.68 4.31
C ILE A 277 -18.41 5.17 3.99
N LYS A 278 -17.20 5.69 4.03
CA LYS A 278 -16.89 7.06 3.60
C LYS A 278 -16.79 7.12 2.08
N GLY A 279 -17.11 8.27 1.51
CA GLY A 279 -16.93 8.52 0.07
C GLY A 279 -15.50 8.28 -0.42
N THR A 280 -14.51 8.49 0.44
CA THR A 280 -13.09 8.27 0.15
C THR A 280 -12.64 6.82 0.23
N ASP A 281 -13.48 5.91 0.75
CA ASP A 281 -13.10 4.51 0.92
C ASP A 281 -13.00 3.83 -0.46
N SER A 282 -12.18 2.78 -0.53
CA SER A 282 -11.80 2.15 -1.80
C SER A 282 -12.91 1.26 -2.36
N LEU A 283 -12.82 0.90 -3.64
CA LEU A 283 -13.69 -0.13 -4.21
C LEU A 283 -13.56 -1.47 -3.49
N ARG A 284 -12.41 -1.80 -2.89
CA ARG A 284 -12.27 -3.00 -2.06
C ARG A 284 -13.27 -2.96 -0.90
N ASP A 285 -13.38 -1.84 -0.22
CA ASP A 285 -14.23 -1.70 0.96
C ASP A 285 -15.71 -1.82 0.55
N VAL A 286 -16.06 -1.25 -0.61
CA VAL A 286 -17.37 -1.44 -1.25
C VAL A 286 -17.67 -2.92 -1.49
N ILE A 287 -16.76 -3.65 -2.16
CA ILE A 287 -16.92 -5.09 -2.42
C ILE A 287 -17.10 -5.84 -1.09
N HIS A 288 -16.30 -5.50 -0.07
CA HIS A 288 -16.38 -6.11 1.25
C HIS A 288 -17.76 -5.94 1.89
N VAL A 289 -18.32 -4.73 1.89
CA VAL A 289 -19.69 -4.49 2.39
C VAL A 289 -20.72 -5.29 1.59
N LEU A 290 -20.63 -5.26 0.26
CA LEU A 290 -21.55 -5.95 -0.64
C LEU A 290 -21.44 -7.50 -0.59
N THR A 291 -20.42 -8.06 0.06
CA THR A 291 -20.37 -9.50 0.39
C THR A 291 -21.34 -9.90 1.49
N ARG A 292 -21.67 -8.98 2.41
CA ARG A 292 -22.53 -9.23 3.57
C ARG A 292 -23.90 -8.57 3.46
N HIS A 293 -23.97 -7.47 2.73
CA HIS A 293 -25.17 -6.66 2.57
C HIS A 293 -25.55 -6.53 1.09
N ASP A 294 -26.82 -6.27 0.82
CA ASP A 294 -27.29 -6.00 -0.55
C ASP A 294 -27.05 -4.56 -0.99
N TYR A 295 -26.83 -3.66 -0.04
CA TYR A 295 -26.58 -2.23 -0.25
C TYR A 295 -25.37 -1.79 0.57
N CYS A 296 -24.54 -0.96 -0.05
CA CYS A 296 -23.44 -0.25 0.59
C CYS A 296 -23.74 1.24 0.55
N PHE A 297 -23.88 1.88 1.71
CA PHE A 297 -24.20 3.29 1.81
C PHE A 297 -22.94 4.14 1.89
N VAL A 298 -22.95 5.29 1.23
CA VAL A 298 -21.78 6.15 1.12
C VAL A 298 -22.06 7.49 1.82
N SER A 299 -21.20 7.81 2.77
CA SER A 299 -21.25 9.06 3.53
C SER A 299 -20.30 10.11 2.96
N ILE A 300 -20.80 11.34 2.78
CA ILE A 300 -20.04 12.50 2.33
C ILE A 300 -20.27 13.60 3.36
N LEU A 301 -19.19 14.17 3.89
CA LEU A 301 -19.24 15.21 4.94
C LEU A 301 -20.08 14.82 6.18
N GLY A 302 -20.14 13.53 6.49
CA GLY A 302 -20.85 13.01 7.67
C GLY A 302 -22.32 12.65 7.43
N GLU A 303 -22.86 12.85 6.22
CA GLU A 303 -24.23 12.46 5.87
C GLU A 303 -24.25 11.38 4.79
N VAL A 304 -25.20 10.44 4.91
CA VAL A 304 -25.39 9.38 3.91
C VAL A 304 -26.09 9.95 2.68
N SER A 305 -25.35 10.12 1.60
CA SER A 305 -25.84 10.76 0.37
C SER A 305 -25.87 9.81 -0.84
N GLY A 306 -25.17 8.67 -0.76
CA GLY A 306 -25.04 7.74 -1.87
C GLY A 306 -25.34 6.29 -1.49
N VAL A 307 -25.65 5.48 -2.50
CA VAL A 307 -25.80 4.03 -2.39
C VAL A 307 -25.07 3.33 -3.53
N ILE A 308 -24.52 2.17 -3.22
CA ILE A 308 -23.93 1.25 -4.17
C ILE A 308 -24.58 -0.11 -3.96
N THR A 309 -24.92 -0.77 -5.06
CA THR A 309 -25.55 -2.08 -5.16
C THR A 309 -24.60 -3.05 -5.87
N ARG A 310 -24.95 -4.35 -5.89
CA ARG A 310 -24.19 -5.32 -6.69
C ARG A 310 -24.29 -5.04 -8.19
N ASP A 311 -25.36 -4.41 -8.68
CA ASP A 311 -25.53 -4.10 -10.10
C ASP A 311 -24.54 -3.04 -10.59
N ASP A 312 -24.09 -2.17 -9.67
CA ASP A 312 -23.08 -1.15 -9.95
C ASP A 312 -21.72 -1.74 -10.33
N ILE A 313 -21.49 -3.04 -10.10
CA ILE A 313 -20.31 -3.74 -10.62
C ILE A 313 -20.25 -3.74 -12.17
N ASN A 314 -21.40 -3.65 -12.82
CA ASN A 314 -21.49 -3.59 -14.27
C ASN A 314 -21.18 -2.20 -14.83
N LYS A 315 -20.99 -1.19 -13.96
CA LYS A 315 -20.55 0.14 -14.41
C LYS A 315 -19.19 0.06 -15.10
N PRO A 316 -18.97 0.82 -16.19
CA PRO A 316 -17.72 0.77 -16.95
C PRO A 316 -16.45 0.93 -16.10
N GLN A 317 -16.48 1.84 -15.12
CA GLN A 317 -15.35 2.13 -14.22
C GLN A 317 -14.97 0.91 -13.39
N VAL A 318 -15.96 0.22 -12.81
CA VAL A 318 -15.75 -0.96 -11.98
C VAL A 318 -15.31 -2.16 -12.82
N ARG A 319 -15.88 -2.33 -14.02
CA ARG A 319 -15.46 -3.37 -14.97
C ARG A 319 -14.01 -3.17 -15.41
N MET A 320 -13.63 -1.94 -15.75
CA MET A 320 -12.25 -1.60 -16.10
C MET A 320 -11.29 -1.90 -14.96
N TRP A 321 -11.68 -1.52 -13.73
CA TRP A 321 -10.91 -1.80 -12.53
C TRP A 321 -10.72 -3.31 -12.30
N LEU A 322 -11.80 -4.10 -12.31
CA LEU A 322 -11.71 -5.56 -12.17
C LEU A 322 -10.86 -6.20 -13.28
N PHE A 323 -11.01 -5.74 -14.52
CA PHE A 323 -10.24 -6.27 -15.65
C PHE A 323 -8.74 -6.01 -15.49
N GLY A 324 -8.36 -4.82 -15.01
CA GLY A 324 -6.96 -4.55 -14.70
C GLY A 324 -6.43 -5.41 -13.57
N LEU A 325 -7.20 -5.67 -12.51
CA LEU A 325 -6.78 -6.59 -11.45
C LEU A 325 -6.52 -8.00 -11.98
N VAL A 326 -7.43 -8.52 -12.82
CA VAL A 326 -7.25 -9.83 -13.45
C VAL A 326 -6.02 -9.84 -14.36
N THR A 327 -5.78 -8.75 -15.10
CA THR A 327 -4.60 -8.60 -15.97
C THR A 327 -3.30 -8.59 -15.16
N MET A 328 -3.26 -7.88 -14.03
CA MET A 328 -2.10 -7.85 -13.14
C MET A 328 -1.80 -9.23 -12.54
N ILE A 329 -2.83 -10.01 -12.21
CA ILE A 329 -2.66 -11.41 -11.79
C ILE A 329 -2.08 -12.26 -12.93
N GLU A 330 -2.58 -12.12 -14.15
CA GLU A 330 -2.06 -12.85 -15.31
C GLU A 330 -0.58 -12.52 -15.60
N ILE A 331 -0.19 -11.26 -15.48
CA ILE A 331 1.21 -10.82 -15.60
C ILE A 331 2.06 -11.40 -14.46
N GLY A 332 1.57 -11.34 -13.22
CA GLY A 332 2.26 -11.89 -12.05
C GLY A 332 2.49 -13.40 -12.15
N ILE A 333 1.53 -14.14 -12.71
CA ILE A 333 1.68 -15.57 -12.99
C ILE A 333 2.83 -15.81 -13.98
N ALA A 334 2.91 -15.04 -15.07
CA ALA A 334 3.98 -15.20 -16.06
C ALA A 334 5.37 -14.96 -15.44
N GLN A 335 5.52 -13.90 -14.64
CA GLN A 335 6.79 -13.60 -13.95
C GLN A 335 7.16 -14.67 -12.92
N LEU A 336 6.18 -15.23 -12.22
CA LEU A 336 6.42 -16.31 -11.27
C LEU A 336 6.92 -17.58 -12.00
N ILE A 337 6.35 -17.90 -13.16
CA ILE A 337 6.83 -19.01 -14.00
C ILE A 337 8.28 -18.77 -14.41
N GLU A 338 8.63 -17.59 -14.91
CA GLU A 338 10.03 -17.27 -15.29
C GLU A 338 11.00 -17.39 -14.12
N ARG A 339 10.56 -17.07 -12.89
CA ARG A 339 11.38 -17.21 -11.68
C ARG A 339 11.57 -18.65 -11.24
N ILE A 340 10.54 -19.49 -11.34
CA ILE A 340 10.58 -20.89 -10.91
C ILE A 340 11.24 -21.77 -11.98
N TYR A 341 11.04 -21.44 -13.25
CA TYR A 341 11.50 -22.19 -14.42
C TYR A 341 12.50 -21.35 -15.26
N PRO A 342 13.78 -21.28 -14.85
CA PRO A 342 14.80 -20.57 -15.61
C PRO A 342 15.02 -21.20 -16.99
N GLU A 343 15.56 -20.41 -17.92
CA GLU A 343 15.93 -20.83 -19.28
C GLU A 343 14.79 -21.52 -20.05
N GLU A 344 13.56 -21.05 -19.84
CA GLU A 344 12.35 -21.58 -20.49
C GLU A 344 12.10 -23.08 -20.24
N SER A 345 12.63 -23.62 -19.14
CA SER A 345 12.43 -25.02 -18.74
C SER A 345 10.96 -25.42 -18.55
N TRP A 346 10.06 -24.44 -18.39
CA TRP A 346 8.61 -24.64 -18.39
C TRP A 346 8.04 -25.18 -19.71
N ILE A 347 8.74 -25.04 -20.84
CA ILE A 347 8.30 -25.59 -22.14
C ILE A 347 8.12 -27.11 -22.05
N SER A 348 8.98 -27.79 -21.31
CA SER A 348 8.93 -29.25 -21.11
C SER A 348 7.68 -29.72 -20.35
N VAL A 349 7.00 -28.82 -19.65
CA VAL A 349 5.78 -29.08 -18.87
C VAL A 349 4.52 -28.99 -19.76
N LEU A 350 4.62 -28.30 -20.91
CA LEU A 350 3.50 -28.11 -21.82
C LEU A 350 3.34 -29.31 -22.76
N SER A 351 2.10 -29.65 -23.09
CA SER A 351 1.80 -30.55 -24.20
C SER A 351 2.21 -29.93 -25.53
N GLU A 352 2.69 -30.74 -26.46
CA GLU A 352 3.11 -30.35 -27.82
C GLU A 352 2.12 -29.41 -28.51
N GLY A 353 0.82 -29.75 -28.57
CA GLY A 353 -0.19 -28.91 -29.22
C GLY A 353 -0.42 -27.53 -28.58
N ARG A 354 -0.16 -27.36 -27.27
CA ARG A 354 -0.23 -26.05 -26.60
C ARG A 354 0.99 -25.20 -26.93
N PHE A 355 2.16 -25.83 -26.95
CA PHE A 355 3.40 -25.20 -27.38
C PHE A 355 3.30 -24.71 -28.82
N GLU A 356 2.89 -25.55 -29.76
CA GLU A 356 2.72 -25.19 -31.18
C GLU A 356 1.79 -23.99 -31.37
N LYS A 357 0.68 -23.95 -30.61
CA LYS A 357 -0.26 -22.83 -30.67
C LYS A 357 0.37 -21.52 -30.19
N ALA A 358 1.11 -21.55 -29.08
CA ALA A 358 1.81 -20.38 -28.55
C ALA A 358 2.93 -19.93 -29.51
N GLU A 359 3.68 -20.88 -30.05
CA GLU A 359 4.76 -20.65 -31.00
C GLU A 359 4.24 -20.01 -32.29
N LYS A 360 3.08 -20.45 -32.80
CA LYS A 360 2.42 -19.84 -33.96
C LYS A 360 2.05 -18.37 -33.72
N ILE A 361 1.49 -18.06 -32.54
CA ILE A 361 1.14 -16.68 -32.16
C ILE A 361 2.40 -15.84 -32.05
N TRP A 362 3.44 -16.37 -31.41
CA TRP A 362 4.72 -15.70 -31.24
C TRP A 362 5.40 -15.41 -32.59
N LYS A 363 5.50 -16.40 -33.49
CA LYS A 363 6.04 -16.24 -34.85
C LYS A 363 5.28 -15.18 -35.64
N GLU A 364 3.95 -15.14 -35.55
CA GLU A 364 3.16 -14.10 -36.22
C GLU A 364 3.39 -12.70 -35.61
N ARG A 365 3.57 -12.59 -34.29
CA ARG A 365 3.92 -11.31 -33.64
C ARG A 365 5.31 -10.83 -34.06
N GLN A 366 6.30 -11.73 -34.12
CA GLN A 366 7.64 -11.43 -34.62
C GLN A 366 7.61 -10.98 -36.09
N ARG A 367 6.82 -11.63 -36.94
CA ARG A 367 6.62 -11.22 -38.35
C ARG A 367 6.08 -9.78 -38.47
N ARG A 368 5.30 -9.33 -37.48
CA ARG A 368 4.73 -7.98 -37.40
C ARG A 368 5.65 -6.98 -36.65
N ASN A 369 6.89 -7.36 -36.34
CA ASN A 369 7.85 -6.59 -35.55
C ASN A 369 7.35 -6.25 -34.12
N LEU A 370 6.44 -7.06 -33.56
CA LEU A 370 5.97 -6.92 -32.20
C LEU A 370 6.86 -7.72 -31.25
N HIS A 371 7.58 -7.02 -30.37
CA HIS A 371 8.49 -7.62 -29.42
C HIS A 371 7.68 -8.24 -28.25
N CYS A 372 7.75 -9.56 -28.11
CA CYS A 372 7.15 -10.29 -26.99
C CYS A 372 7.89 -11.61 -26.74
N GLN A 373 7.79 -12.13 -25.51
CA GLN A 373 8.33 -13.43 -25.13
C GLN A 373 7.33 -14.55 -25.47
N LEU A 374 7.80 -15.79 -25.55
CA LEU A 374 6.92 -16.93 -25.85
C LEU A 374 5.85 -17.13 -24.76
N ILE A 375 6.21 -16.89 -23.49
CA ILE A 375 5.30 -16.99 -22.35
C ILE A 375 4.12 -16.00 -22.44
N ASP A 376 4.30 -14.85 -23.10
CA ASP A 376 3.24 -13.84 -23.34
C ASP A 376 2.20 -14.30 -24.36
N CYS A 377 2.47 -15.39 -25.06
CA CYS A 377 1.59 -15.98 -26.06
C CYS A 377 0.76 -17.15 -25.50
N LEU A 378 1.03 -17.58 -24.26
CA LEU A 378 0.23 -18.59 -23.56
C LEU A 378 -1.08 -18.00 -23.02
N GLN A 379 -2.13 -18.83 -22.97
CA GLN A 379 -3.36 -18.46 -22.28
C GLN A 379 -3.18 -18.51 -20.76
N LEU A 380 -4.00 -17.77 -20.01
CA LEU A 380 -4.03 -17.81 -18.54
C LEU A 380 -4.14 -19.24 -17.99
N SER A 381 -4.98 -20.08 -18.59
CA SER A 381 -5.16 -21.48 -18.20
C SER A 381 -3.94 -22.37 -18.49
N ASP A 382 -3.16 -22.04 -19.52
CA ASP A 382 -1.89 -22.71 -19.81
C ASP A 382 -0.81 -22.32 -18.79
N LYS A 383 -0.66 -21.01 -18.54
CA LYS A 383 0.27 -20.48 -17.54
C LYS A 383 0.00 -21.06 -16.15
N ALA A 384 -1.26 -21.04 -15.73
CA ALA A 384 -1.64 -21.61 -14.45
C ALA A 384 -1.46 -23.14 -14.41
N GLY A 385 -1.65 -23.83 -15.53
CA GLY A 385 -1.36 -25.25 -15.66
C GLY A 385 0.10 -25.60 -15.36
N ILE A 386 1.05 -24.77 -15.82
CA ILE A 386 2.48 -24.92 -15.52
C ILE A 386 2.72 -24.85 -14.00
N LEU A 387 2.14 -23.86 -13.31
CA LEU A 387 2.32 -23.70 -11.86
C LEU A 387 1.66 -24.81 -11.03
N ILE A 388 0.57 -25.41 -11.53
CA ILE A 388 -0.16 -26.49 -10.85
C ILE A 388 0.54 -27.86 -11.03
N HIS A 389 1.52 -27.97 -11.94
CA HIS A 389 2.19 -29.22 -12.26
C HIS A 389 3.01 -29.77 -11.10
N ASP A 390 3.69 -28.92 -10.34
CA ASP A 390 4.56 -29.32 -9.23
C ASP A 390 3.93 -29.07 -7.85
N LYS A 391 4.11 -30.03 -6.94
CA LYS A 391 3.55 -29.98 -5.59
C LYS A 391 4.16 -28.85 -4.76
N LYS A 392 5.47 -28.58 -4.93
CA LYS A 392 6.17 -27.50 -4.22
C LYS A 392 5.64 -26.12 -4.62
N THR A 393 5.32 -25.94 -5.90
CA THR A 393 4.72 -24.70 -6.41
C THR A 393 3.27 -24.52 -5.91
N LEU A 394 2.49 -25.60 -5.83
CA LEU A 394 1.13 -25.56 -5.25
C LEU A 394 1.14 -25.13 -3.78
N GLU A 395 2.06 -25.67 -2.98
CA GLU A 395 2.24 -25.30 -1.58
C GLU A 395 2.68 -23.83 -1.44
N LEU A 396 3.62 -23.39 -2.28
CA LEU A 396 4.08 -21.99 -2.32
C LEU A 396 2.97 -21.00 -2.69
N LEU A 397 1.99 -21.43 -3.50
CA LEU A 397 0.81 -20.66 -3.88
C LEU A 397 -0.33 -20.75 -2.87
N GLY A 398 -0.16 -21.49 -1.77
CA GLY A 398 -1.16 -21.64 -0.71
C GLY A 398 -2.39 -22.46 -1.12
N PHE A 399 -2.23 -23.43 -2.02
CA PHE A 399 -3.31 -24.36 -2.39
C PHE A 399 -3.12 -25.74 -1.75
N ASP A 400 -4.19 -26.26 -1.15
CA ASP A 400 -4.20 -27.57 -0.50
C ASP A 400 -4.19 -28.72 -1.51
N SER A 401 -4.69 -28.47 -2.73
CA SER A 401 -4.70 -29.46 -3.80
C SER A 401 -4.71 -28.85 -5.21
N GLY A 402 -4.15 -29.57 -6.18
CA GLY A 402 -4.22 -29.18 -7.59
C GLY A 402 -5.66 -29.08 -8.11
N LYS A 403 -6.62 -29.82 -7.53
CA LYS A 403 -8.05 -29.72 -7.89
C LYS A 403 -8.65 -28.37 -7.46
N GLN A 404 -8.31 -27.91 -6.25
CA GLN A 404 -8.71 -26.60 -5.73
C GLN A 404 -8.09 -25.48 -6.57
N ALA A 405 -6.79 -25.58 -6.91
CA ALA A 405 -6.11 -24.62 -7.76
C ALA A 405 -6.75 -24.52 -9.16
N LYS A 406 -7.01 -25.66 -9.82
CA LYS A 406 -7.70 -25.70 -11.13
C LYS A 406 -9.07 -25.04 -11.10
N LYS A 407 -9.83 -25.22 -10.01
CA LYS A 407 -11.15 -24.59 -9.83
C LYS A 407 -11.02 -23.06 -9.81
N VAL A 408 -10.10 -22.53 -9.00
CA VAL A 408 -9.88 -21.08 -8.88
C VAL A 408 -9.41 -20.47 -10.21
N VAL A 409 -8.54 -21.16 -10.95
CA VAL A 409 -8.08 -20.71 -12.27
C VAL A 409 -9.23 -20.64 -13.27
N LYS A 410 -10.10 -21.67 -13.29
CA LYS A 410 -11.26 -21.70 -14.17
C LYS A 410 -12.24 -20.57 -13.88
N GLU A 411 -12.46 -20.29 -12.60
CA GLU A 411 -13.23 -19.11 -12.15
C GLU A 411 -12.56 -17.82 -12.66
N LEU A 412 -11.24 -17.65 -12.45
CA LEU A 412 -10.47 -16.48 -12.95
C LEU A 412 -10.61 -16.26 -14.45
N GLU A 413 -10.50 -17.32 -15.22
CA GLU A 413 -10.69 -17.31 -16.66
C GLU A 413 -12.12 -16.92 -17.06
N SER A 414 -13.14 -17.43 -16.35
CA SER A 414 -14.55 -17.08 -16.59
C SER A 414 -14.79 -15.59 -16.38
N LEU A 415 -14.39 -15.05 -15.21
CA LEU A 415 -14.53 -13.63 -14.89
C LEU A 415 -13.80 -12.74 -15.90
N ARG A 416 -12.57 -13.10 -16.28
CA ARG A 416 -11.80 -12.38 -17.32
C ARG A 416 -12.58 -12.28 -18.62
N ASN A 417 -13.17 -13.39 -19.07
CA ASN A 417 -13.90 -13.45 -20.33
C ASN A 417 -15.21 -12.63 -20.25
N HIS A 418 -15.95 -12.71 -19.14
CA HIS A 418 -17.14 -11.89 -18.92
C HIS A 418 -16.82 -10.40 -18.97
N LEU A 419 -15.72 -9.99 -18.31
CA LEU A 419 -15.24 -8.62 -18.30
C LEU A 419 -14.86 -8.14 -19.70
N ALA A 420 -14.07 -8.93 -20.44
CA ALA A 420 -13.57 -8.60 -21.77
C ALA A 420 -14.66 -8.52 -22.85
N HIS A 421 -15.72 -9.32 -22.76
CA HIS A 421 -16.79 -9.39 -23.76
C HIS A 421 -18.03 -8.57 -23.41
N ALA A 422 -17.94 -7.66 -22.43
CA ALA A 422 -19.06 -6.84 -21.95
C ALA A 422 -20.30 -7.66 -21.52
N GLN A 423 -20.10 -8.92 -21.13
CA GLN A 423 -21.19 -9.77 -20.61
C GLN A 423 -21.50 -9.40 -19.16
N ASP A 424 -22.75 -9.59 -18.75
CA ASP A 424 -23.18 -9.27 -17.39
C ASP A 424 -22.40 -10.07 -16.36
N ILE A 425 -21.91 -9.39 -15.33
CA ILE A 425 -21.31 -10.04 -14.16
C ILE A 425 -22.47 -10.66 -13.37
N VAL A 426 -22.40 -11.97 -13.22
CA VAL A 426 -23.48 -12.79 -12.65
C VAL A 426 -23.15 -13.16 -11.21
N LEU A 427 -24.17 -13.54 -10.41
CA LEU A 427 -24.02 -13.79 -8.96
C LEU A 427 -22.87 -14.75 -8.58
N HIS A 428 -22.54 -15.70 -9.45
CA HIS A 428 -21.45 -16.66 -9.22
C HIS A 428 -20.04 -16.03 -9.36
N ASP A 429 -19.91 -14.94 -10.12
CA ASP A 429 -18.68 -14.16 -10.21
C ASP A 429 -18.41 -13.38 -8.92
N TRP A 430 -19.45 -13.09 -8.12
CA TRP A 430 -19.33 -12.30 -6.90
C TRP A 430 -18.41 -12.94 -5.86
N ALA A 431 -18.57 -14.25 -5.62
CA ALA A 431 -17.72 -14.99 -4.70
C ALA A 431 -16.24 -14.95 -5.13
N GLN A 432 -16.00 -14.87 -6.43
CA GLN A 432 -14.68 -14.81 -6.99
C GLN A 432 -14.07 -13.40 -6.93
N ILE A 433 -14.86 -12.36 -7.25
CA ILE A 433 -14.48 -10.96 -7.08
C ILE A 433 -14.08 -10.71 -5.63
N ALA A 434 -14.91 -11.16 -4.68
CA ALA A 434 -14.61 -11.08 -3.25
C ALA A 434 -13.30 -11.81 -2.88
N ARG A 435 -13.09 -13.04 -3.38
CA ARG A 435 -11.84 -13.78 -3.16
C ARG A 435 -10.62 -13.05 -3.74
N LEU A 436 -10.73 -12.50 -4.94
CA LEU A 436 -9.66 -11.80 -5.63
C LEU A 436 -9.25 -10.56 -4.83
N VAL A 437 -10.22 -9.75 -4.44
CA VAL A 437 -10.01 -8.53 -3.63
C VAL A 437 -9.44 -8.86 -2.24
N ASN A 438 -9.96 -9.91 -1.59
CA ASN A 438 -9.46 -10.33 -0.27
C ASN A 438 -8.03 -10.91 -0.35
N ARG A 439 -7.69 -11.67 -1.39
CA ARG A 439 -6.33 -12.24 -1.54
C ARG A 439 -5.27 -11.17 -1.79
N LEU A 440 -5.60 -10.12 -2.55
CA LEU A 440 -4.75 -8.95 -2.70
C LEU A 440 -4.53 -8.21 -1.37
N SER A 441 -5.45 -8.37 -0.41
CA SER A 441 -5.33 -7.80 0.94
C SER A 441 -4.58 -8.73 1.92
N ALA A 442 -4.51 -10.03 1.64
CA ALA A 442 -3.91 -11.06 2.51
C ALA A 442 -2.45 -11.40 2.17
N GLN A 443 -1.90 -10.86 1.08
CA GLN A 443 -0.47 -10.95 0.75
C GLN A 443 0.37 -9.80 1.37
N GLN A 444 -0.18 -9.11 2.37
CA GLN A 444 0.49 -8.07 3.17
C GLN A 444 1.31 -8.64 4.32
#